data_AF-A0A7C5ZRI7-F1
#
_entry.id   AF-A0A7C5ZRI7-F1
#
_cell.length_a   1.000
_cell.length_b   1.000
_cell.length_c   1.000
_cell.angle_alpha   90.00
_cell.angle_beta   90.00
_cell.angle_gamma   90.00
#
_symmetry.space_group_name_H-M   'P 1'
#
loop_
_entity.id
_entity.type
_entity.pdbx_description
1 polymer ?
#
loop_
_entity_poly.entity_id
_entity_poly.type
_entity_poly.pdbx_seq_one_letter_code
_entity_poly.pdbx_strand_id
1 'polypeptide(L)'
;MLELDFIADAVEEQIIRGNLRWLANFTEIHRNYALGEIVFPIYASGSLQERGFFLSRIFSALVTPKYKVHFFLYKSPIIDSKIVRKMLLSLKSRFSEDDWVFLSLVQSQPFTRDVKDAITGIKDKNIGLAAFSLASKESVCSQNVLGKGLLKQLKLIEAKFEAFDLPSYLKSFTIVLSLGVLFLAFLALLGLVQAIQPLTLLLLVAFSIIVGHKIYKARYHTTLTLSSSEFKIQEGQKFTVGKWSDYSNVTIYITPKHETCLRLYSDKGKVDLPISRVGLSRREAYEIISSLVKGRK
;
A
#
# COMPACT_ATOMS: atom_id res chain seq x y z
N MET A 1 19.68 5.21 8.43
CA MET A 1 18.57 6.18 8.60
C MET A 1 17.67 6.20 7.38
N LEU A 2 18.22 6.43 6.17
CA LEU A 2 17.44 6.47 4.92
C LEU A 2 16.46 5.29 4.71
N GLU A 3 16.89 4.04 4.95
CA GLU A 3 15.98 2.88 4.83
C GLU A 3 14.85 2.90 5.87
N LEU A 4 15.09 3.39 7.09
CA LEU A 4 14.04 3.49 8.12
C LEU A 4 13.06 4.62 7.80
N ASP A 5 13.56 5.73 7.24
CA ASP A 5 12.72 6.84 6.79
C ASP A 5 11.81 6.40 5.63
N PHE A 6 12.37 5.68 4.66
CA PHE A 6 11.59 5.06 3.57
C PHE A 6 10.48 4.14 4.07
N ILE A 7 10.76 3.33 5.10
CA ILE A 7 9.74 2.45 5.68
C ILE A 7 8.61 3.25 6.34
N ALA A 8 8.93 4.37 6.98
CA ALA A 8 7.89 5.25 7.51
C ALA A 8 7.01 5.80 6.40
N ASP A 9 7.60 6.38 5.35
CA ASP A 9 6.85 6.92 4.21
C ASP A 9 6.00 5.84 3.53
N ALA A 10 6.54 4.62 3.38
CA ALA A 10 5.82 3.47 2.82
C ALA A 10 4.62 3.05 3.70
N VAL A 11 4.78 3.04 5.03
CA VAL A 11 3.69 2.73 5.96
C VAL A 11 2.62 3.82 5.93
N GLU A 12 3.03 5.08 5.89
CA GLU A 12 2.10 6.21 5.76
C GLU A 12 1.23 6.07 4.52
N GLU A 13 1.86 5.79 3.37
CA GLU A 13 1.12 5.59 2.13
C GLU A 13 0.17 4.38 2.20
N GLN A 14 0.59 3.28 2.84
CA GLN A 14 -0.30 2.12 3.03
C GLN A 14 -1.53 2.47 3.86
N ILE A 15 -1.41 3.37 4.83
CA ILE A 15 -2.55 3.88 5.61
C ILE A 15 -3.44 4.75 4.72
N ILE A 16 -2.86 5.72 4.01
CA ILE A 16 -3.59 6.67 3.14
C ILE A 16 -4.40 5.93 2.05
N ARG A 17 -3.80 4.92 1.41
CA ARG A 17 -4.48 4.12 0.37
C ARG A 17 -5.51 3.13 0.93
N GLY A 18 -5.54 2.95 2.26
CA GLY A 18 -6.45 2.00 2.90
C GLY A 18 -6.01 0.54 2.75
N ASN A 19 -4.72 0.28 2.50
CA ASN A 19 -4.19 -1.09 2.48
C ASN A 19 -4.27 -1.73 3.88
N LEU A 20 -4.33 -0.91 4.94
CA LEU A 20 -4.53 -1.33 6.32
C LEU A 20 -6.00 -1.28 6.78
N ARG A 21 -6.97 -1.18 5.87
CA ARG A 21 -8.43 -1.18 6.20
C ARG A 21 -8.87 -2.42 6.97
N TRP A 22 -8.20 -3.55 6.76
CA TRP A 22 -8.44 -4.78 7.53
C TRP A 22 -8.03 -4.68 9.00
N LEU A 23 -7.22 -3.68 9.39
CA LEU A 23 -6.93 -3.35 10.78
C LEU A 23 -7.92 -2.34 11.33
N ALA A 24 -8.11 -1.23 10.60
CA ALA A 24 -9.11 -0.22 10.90
C ALA A 24 -9.30 0.77 9.73
N ASN A 25 -10.41 1.48 9.77
CA ASN A 25 -10.61 2.67 8.94
C ASN A 25 -9.96 3.87 9.64
N PHE A 26 -8.70 4.14 9.29
CA PHE A 26 -7.95 5.30 9.76
C PHE A 26 -8.47 6.60 9.13
N THR A 27 -8.60 7.65 9.94
CA THR A 27 -9.19 8.93 9.54
C THR A 27 -8.23 10.09 9.73
N GLU A 28 -7.28 9.99 10.66
CA GLU A 28 -6.29 11.04 10.91
C GLU A 28 -4.91 10.41 11.03
N ILE A 29 -3.90 11.09 10.48
CA ILE A 29 -2.49 10.73 10.58
C ILE A 29 -1.75 11.95 11.13
N HIS A 30 -0.97 11.73 12.18
CA HIS A 30 -0.09 12.70 12.80
C HIS A 30 1.35 12.26 12.58
N ARG A 31 2.18 13.18 12.06
CA ARG A 31 3.62 12.98 11.95
C ARG A 31 4.32 13.46 13.21
N ASN A 32 5.38 12.76 13.63
CA ASN A 32 6.20 13.10 14.80
C ASN A 32 5.38 13.29 16.09
N TYR A 33 4.44 12.38 16.34
CA TYR A 33 3.57 12.43 17.50
C TYR A 33 4.33 12.08 18.79
N ALA A 34 4.38 13.03 19.73
CA ALA A 34 5.02 12.83 21.01
C ALA A 34 4.06 12.15 22.02
N LEU A 35 4.51 11.06 22.62
CA LEU A 35 3.83 10.38 23.71
C LEU A 35 4.81 10.15 24.87
N GLY A 36 4.71 11.00 25.90
CA GLY A 36 5.72 11.07 26.95
C GLY A 36 7.06 11.50 26.36
N GLU A 37 8.11 10.71 26.61
CA GLU A 37 9.46 10.96 26.10
C GLU A 37 9.73 10.31 24.73
N ILE A 38 8.72 9.65 24.14
CA ILE A 38 8.88 8.89 22.89
C ILE A 38 8.19 9.64 21.76
N VAL A 39 8.92 9.89 20.69
CA VAL A 39 8.38 10.49 19.47
C VAL A 39 8.15 9.39 18.44
N PHE A 40 6.89 9.24 18.03
CA PHE A 40 6.48 8.31 17.00
C PHE A 40 6.45 9.03 15.65
N PRO A 41 7.24 8.60 14.65
CA PRO A 41 7.19 9.15 13.30
C PRO A 41 5.77 9.20 12.72
N ILE A 42 4.96 8.17 12.97
CA ILE A 42 3.58 8.08 12.52
C ILE A 42 2.69 7.64 13.69
N TYR A 43 1.63 8.40 13.90
CA TYR A 43 0.47 8.02 14.70
C TYR A 43 -0.79 8.17 13.84
N ALA A 44 -1.56 7.09 13.68
CA ALA A 44 -2.84 7.14 13.00
C ALA A 44 -3.98 6.76 13.95
N SER A 45 -5.10 7.49 13.86
CA SER A 45 -6.32 7.23 14.63
C SER A 45 -7.46 6.84 13.70
N GLY A 46 -8.35 5.96 14.16
CA GLY A 46 -9.44 5.43 13.37
C GLY A 46 -10.47 4.66 14.19
N SER A 47 -11.33 3.92 13.48
CA SER A 47 -12.33 3.06 14.11
C SER A 47 -12.58 1.82 13.26
N LEU A 48 -13.25 0.83 13.85
CA LEU A 48 -13.72 -0.36 13.13
C LEU A 48 -15.01 -0.11 12.32
N GLN A 49 -15.62 1.08 12.41
CA GLN A 49 -16.86 1.35 11.72
C GLN A 49 -16.63 1.55 10.22
N GLU A 50 -17.45 0.88 9.42
CA GLU A 50 -17.44 0.99 7.96
C GLU A 50 -18.02 2.33 7.50
N ARG A 51 -17.31 3.01 6.59
CA ARG A 51 -17.77 4.24 5.92
C ARG A 51 -18.21 4.00 4.47
N GLY A 52 -18.65 2.78 4.16
CA GLY A 52 -19.15 2.39 2.84
C GLY A 52 -20.52 3.00 2.48
N PHE A 53 -21.21 2.40 1.51
CA PHE A 53 -22.56 2.80 1.08
C PHE A 53 -23.52 2.97 2.27
N PHE A 54 -24.49 3.87 2.14
CA PHE A 54 -25.39 4.32 3.23
C PHE A 54 -25.96 3.18 4.10
N LEU A 55 -26.40 2.07 3.49
CA LEU A 55 -26.91 0.90 4.20
C LEU A 55 -25.84 0.16 5.02
N SER A 56 -24.62 0.02 4.48
CA SER A 56 -23.48 -0.55 5.22
C SER A 56 -23.07 0.31 6.41
N ARG A 57 -23.23 1.64 6.31
CA ARG A 57 -22.96 2.57 7.42
C ARG A 57 -23.97 2.43 8.55
N ILE A 58 -25.26 2.29 8.24
CA ILE A 58 -26.32 2.08 9.23
C ILE A 58 -26.12 0.74 9.96
N PHE A 59 -25.86 -0.33 9.21
CA PHE A 59 -25.61 -1.65 9.79
C PHE A 59 -24.38 -1.64 10.70
N SER A 60 -23.27 -1.02 10.25
CA SER A 60 -22.06 -0.92 11.06
C SER A 60 -22.26 -0.03 12.31
N ALA A 61 -23.04 1.05 12.22
CA ALA A 61 -23.34 1.90 13.37
C ALA A 61 -24.16 1.18 14.47
N LEU A 62 -24.97 0.19 14.08
CA LEU A 62 -25.82 -0.58 15.00
C LEU A 62 -25.12 -1.82 15.57
N VAL A 63 -24.28 -2.49 14.77
CA VAL A 63 -23.74 -3.82 15.10
C VAL A 63 -22.26 -3.76 15.51
N THR A 64 -21.50 -2.77 15.04
CA THR A 64 -20.05 -2.69 15.31
C THR A 64 -19.80 -1.94 16.62
N PRO A 65 -19.12 -2.56 17.61
CA PRO A 65 -18.72 -1.87 18.83
C PRO A 65 -17.86 -0.64 18.52
N LYS A 66 -18.03 0.44 19.29
CA LYS A 66 -17.39 1.75 19.08
C LYS A 66 -15.91 1.77 19.51
N TYR A 67 -15.16 0.71 19.21
CA TYR A 67 -13.75 0.66 19.52
C TYR A 67 -12.99 1.69 18.68
N LYS A 68 -12.25 2.56 19.37
CA LYS A 68 -11.26 3.42 18.72
C LYS A 68 -10.01 2.61 18.47
N VAL A 69 -9.41 2.85 17.31
CA VAL A 69 -8.19 2.16 16.91
C VAL A 69 -7.08 3.18 16.75
N HIS A 70 -5.92 2.85 17.31
CA HIS A 70 -4.72 3.64 17.29
C HIS A 70 -3.59 2.84 16.68
N PHE A 71 -2.87 3.42 15.73
CA PHE A 71 -1.70 2.82 15.11
C PHE A 71 -0.48 3.70 15.37
N PHE A 72 0.61 3.09 15.80
CA PHE A 72 1.88 3.74 16.05
C PHE A 72 2.98 3.04 15.25
N LEU A 73 3.80 3.82 14.56
CA LEU A 73 5.06 3.34 13.99
C LEU A 73 6.22 3.93 14.78
N TYR A 74 7.11 3.07 15.26
CA TYR A 74 8.40 3.47 15.81
C TYR A 74 9.53 2.89 14.98
N LYS A 75 10.53 3.73 14.69
CA LYS A 75 11.73 3.34 13.95
C LYS A 75 12.98 3.71 14.72
N SER A 76 13.93 2.78 14.83
CA SER A 76 15.22 3.02 15.48
C SER A 76 16.29 2.09 14.91
N PRO A 77 17.57 2.50 14.84
CA PRO A 77 18.63 1.59 14.42
C PRO A 77 18.72 0.32 15.28
N ILE A 78 18.52 0.49 16.60
CA ILE A 78 18.55 -0.55 17.63
C ILE A 78 17.38 -0.31 18.57
N ILE A 79 16.63 -1.36 18.89
CA ILE A 79 15.55 -1.34 19.90
C ILE A 79 15.99 -2.26 21.04
N ASP A 80 15.83 -1.79 22.28
CA ASP A 80 16.06 -2.61 23.49
C ASP A 80 14.72 -2.97 24.17
N SER A 81 14.77 -3.95 25.07
CA SER A 81 13.58 -4.40 25.81
C SER A 81 13.04 -3.32 26.77
N LYS A 82 13.90 -2.40 27.24
CA LYS A 82 13.51 -1.29 28.13
C LYS A 82 12.63 -0.27 27.42
N ILE A 83 12.99 0.11 26.19
CA ILE A 83 12.25 1.01 25.31
C ILE A 83 10.90 0.37 24.97
N VAL A 84 10.87 -0.91 24.60
CA VAL A 84 9.60 -1.63 24.36
C VAL A 84 8.69 -1.56 25.58
N ARG A 85 9.22 -1.86 26.77
CA ARG A 85 8.44 -1.76 28.02
C ARG A 85 7.95 -0.34 28.29
N LYS A 86 8.80 0.66 28.07
CA LYS A 86 8.44 2.08 28.25
C LYS A 86 7.33 2.51 27.29
N MET A 87 7.37 2.08 26.02
CA MET A 87 6.31 2.32 25.05
C MET A 87 4.99 1.70 25.51
N LEU A 88 5.01 0.44 25.93
CA LEU A 88 3.81 -0.25 26.38
C LEU A 88 3.18 0.45 27.59
N LEU A 89 3.98 0.87 28.57
CA LEU A 89 3.49 1.62 29.72
C LEU A 89 2.89 2.97 29.31
N SER A 90 3.54 3.68 28.39
CA SER A 90 3.06 4.98 27.89
C SER A 90 1.73 4.82 27.16
N LEU A 91 1.59 3.79 26.33
CA LEU A 91 0.35 3.47 25.60
C LEU A 91 -0.78 3.10 26.57
N LYS A 92 -0.52 2.21 27.53
CA LYS A 92 -1.52 1.83 28.56
C LYS A 92 -1.98 3.01 29.41
N SER A 93 -1.08 3.95 29.71
CA SER A 93 -1.44 5.14 30.50
C SER A 93 -2.31 6.14 29.74
N ARG A 94 -2.23 6.14 28.41
CA ARG A 94 -2.88 7.13 27.55
C ARG A 94 -4.24 6.66 27.03
N PHE A 95 -4.35 5.38 26.71
CA PHE A 95 -5.51 4.81 26.03
C PHE A 95 -6.31 3.93 27.00
N SER A 96 -7.63 3.93 26.80
CA SER A 96 -8.56 3.20 27.65
C SER A 96 -8.53 1.70 27.38
N GLU A 97 -9.13 0.90 28.26
CA GLU A 97 -9.24 -0.55 28.06
C GLU A 97 -10.15 -0.93 26.88
N ASP A 98 -10.95 0.02 26.37
CA ASP A 98 -11.77 -0.18 25.18
C ASP A 98 -11.05 0.22 23.88
N ASP A 99 -9.85 0.79 23.96
CA ASP A 99 -9.10 1.22 22.78
C ASP A 99 -8.19 0.10 22.27
N TRP A 100 -8.18 -0.13 20.96
CA TRP A 100 -7.23 -1.05 20.33
C TRP A 100 -6.00 -0.30 19.85
N VAL A 101 -4.84 -0.75 20.27
CA VAL A 101 -3.55 -0.13 19.93
C VAL A 101 -2.70 -1.12 19.14
N PHE A 102 -2.31 -0.71 17.94
CA PHE A 102 -1.35 -1.39 17.09
C PHE A 102 -0.01 -0.65 17.17
N LEU A 103 1.04 -1.33 17.61
CA LEU A 103 2.41 -0.80 17.68
C LEU A 103 3.30 -1.56 16.69
N SER A 104 3.73 -0.86 15.65
CA SER A 104 4.74 -1.36 14.72
C SER A 104 6.12 -0.86 15.12
N LEU A 105 7.08 -1.78 15.25
CA LEU A 105 8.48 -1.48 15.50
C LEU A 105 9.31 -1.85 14.26
N VAL A 106 10.19 -0.95 13.84
CA VAL A 106 11.12 -1.20 12.73
C VAL A 106 12.52 -0.90 13.20
N GLN A 107 13.41 -1.88 13.05
CA GLN A 107 14.82 -1.69 13.32
C GLN A 107 15.72 -2.13 12.18
N SER A 108 16.86 -1.45 12.04
CA SER A 108 17.81 -1.80 10.98
C SER A 108 18.59 -3.07 11.30
N GLN A 109 18.93 -3.31 12.57
CA GLN A 109 19.75 -4.47 12.99
C GLN A 109 18.90 -5.71 13.31
N PRO A 110 19.50 -6.92 13.45
CA PRO A 110 18.81 -8.11 13.95
C PRO A 110 18.29 -7.94 15.39
N PHE A 111 17.17 -8.58 15.71
CA PHE A 111 16.61 -8.54 17.08
C PHE A 111 17.45 -9.40 18.03
N THR A 112 17.80 -8.83 19.18
CA THR A 112 18.34 -9.61 20.31
C THR A 112 17.25 -10.48 20.91
N ARG A 113 17.64 -11.58 21.57
CA ARG A 113 16.70 -12.51 22.21
C ARG A 113 15.79 -11.80 23.21
N ASP A 114 16.35 -10.92 24.04
CA ASP A 114 15.60 -10.16 25.06
C ASP A 114 14.46 -9.32 24.47
N VAL A 115 14.66 -8.74 23.28
CA VAL A 115 13.63 -7.95 22.59
C VAL A 115 12.53 -8.86 22.07
N LYS A 116 12.88 -10.02 21.50
CA LYS A 116 11.91 -11.02 21.03
C LYS A 116 11.06 -11.54 22.19
N ASP A 117 11.69 -11.85 23.31
CA ASP A 117 11.02 -12.33 24.51
C ASP A 117 10.11 -11.25 25.11
N ALA A 118 10.56 -9.98 25.11
CA ALA A 118 9.74 -8.85 25.56
C ALA A 118 8.49 -8.63 24.68
N ILE A 119 8.61 -8.80 23.36
CA ILE A 119 7.50 -8.66 22.42
C ILE A 119 6.51 -9.82 22.51
N THR A 120 7.03 -11.05 22.51
CA THR A 120 6.19 -12.26 22.55
C THR A 120 5.51 -12.43 23.90
N GLY A 121 6.14 -11.94 24.98
CA GLY A 121 5.62 -11.95 26.35
C GLY A 121 4.49 -10.93 26.62
N ILE A 122 4.07 -10.12 25.65
CA ILE A 122 2.96 -9.17 25.82
C ILE A 122 1.65 -9.95 25.99
N LYS A 123 1.08 -9.85 27.21
CA LYS A 123 -0.21 -10.48 27.57
C LYS A 123 -1.42 -9.55 27.41
N ASP A 124 -1.18 -8.27 27.17
CA ASP A 124 -2.25 -7.29 26.98
C ASP A 124 -3.07 -7.66 25.75
N LYS A 125 -4.40 -7.69 25.87
CA LYS A 125 -5.29 -8.05 24.76
C LYS A 125 -5.58 -6.88 23.82
N ASN A 126 -5.41 -5.66 24.32
CA ASN A 126 -5.76 -4.42 23.64
C ASN A 126 -4.56 -3.77 22.93
N ILE A 127 -3.35 -4.27 23.17
CA ILE A 127 -2.13 -3.80 22.51
C ILE A 127 -1.51 -4.91 21.66
N GLY A 128 -1.64 -4.81 20.33
CA GLY A 128 -0.93 -5.64 19.38
C GLY A 128 0.42 -5.04 18.98
N LEU A 129 1.50 -5.80 19.09
CA LEU A 129 2.84 -5.36 18.70
C LEU A 129 3.37 -6.25 17.58
N ALA A 130 3.88 -5.66 16.50
CA ALA A 130 4.65 -6.35 15.48
C ALA A 130 5.96 -5.60 15.20
N ALA A 131 7.07 -6.32 15.23
CA ALA A 131 8.41 -5.78 15.07
C ALA A 131 9.10 -6.42 13.86
N PHE A 132 9.83 -5.61 13.10
CA PHE A 132 10.50 -6.01 11.87
C PHE A 132 11.97 -5.56 11.88
N SER A 133 12.84 -6.50 11.55
CA SER A 133 14.28 -6.29 11.39
C SER A 133 14.59 -6.20 9.90
N LEU A 134 15.20 -5.09 9.46
CA LEU A 134 15.59 -4.91 8.06
C LEU A 134 16.78 -5.78 7.68
N ALA A 135 17.77 -5.94 8.57
CA ALA A 135 18.97 -6.75 8.31
C ALA A 135 18.66 -8.24 8.19
N SER A 136 17.92 -8.81 9.14
CA SER A 136 17.60 -10.25 9.14
C SER A 136 16.33 -10.60 8.37
N LYS A 137 15.55 -9.60 7.93
CA LYS A 137 14.18 -9.75 7.39
C LYS A 137 13.25 -10.55 8.31
N GLU A 138 13.61 -10.62 9.58
CA GLU A 138 12.84 -11.33 10.59
C GLU A 138 11.72 -10.43 11.12
N SER A 139 10.56 -11.05 11.38
CA SER A 139 9.43 -10.41 12.00
C SER A 139 9.02 -11.14 13.27
N VAL A 140 8.74 -10.40 14.34
CA VAL A 140 8.32 -10.93 15.64
C VAL A 140 7.08 -10.18 16.09
N CYS A 141 6.06 -10.87 16.61
CA CYS A 141 4.83 -10.22 17.08
C CYS A 141 4.39 -10.72 18.45
N SER A 142 3.55 -9.94 19.11
CA SER A 142 2.81 -10.38 20.29
C SER A 142 1.87 -11.52 19.93
N GLN A 143 1.65 -12.45 20.86
CA GLN A 143 0.88 -13.67 20.60
C GLN A 143 -0.65 -13.48 20.62
N ASN A 144 -1.10 -12.25 20.89
CA ASN A 144 -2.50 -11.86 20.85
C ASN A 144 -3.02 -11.67 19.40
N VAL A 145 -4.34 -11.53 19.28
CA VAL A 145 -5.04 -11.38 17.98
C VAL A 145 -4.56 -10.12 17.24
N LEU A 146 -4.41 -9.01 17.96
CA LEU A 146 -3.99 -7.74 17.39
C LEU A 146 -2.57 -7.81 16.80
N GLY A 147 -1.61 -8.41 17.50
CA GLY A 147 -0.23 -8.58 17.03
C GLY A 147 -0.14 -9.46 15.78
N LYS A 148 -0.86 -10.59 15.78
CA LYS A 148 -0.93 -11.49 14.61
C LYS A 148 -1.62 -10.83 13.42
N GLY A 149 -2.70 -10.09 13.66
CA GLY A 149 -3.40 -9.30 12.64
C GLY A 149 -2.49 -8.24 12.04
N LEU A 150 -1.79 -7.49 12.89
CA LEU A 150 -0.84 -6.45 12.46
C LEU A 150 0.28 -7.04 11.61
N LEU A 151 0.91 -8.13 12.06
CA LEU A 151 1.98 -8.80 11.30
C LEU A 151 1.51 -9.27 9.91
N LYS A 152 0.28 -9.78 9.81
CA LYS A 152 -0.29 -10.26 8.55
C LYS A 152 -0.52 -9.13 7.54
N GLN A 153 -0.98 -7.97 8.03
CA GLN A 153 -1.33 -6.82 7.18
C GLN A 153 -0.12 -5.93 6.86
N LEU A 154 0.78 -5.76 7.82
CA LEU A 154 1.92 -4.88 7.71
C LEU A 154 3.11 -5.62 7.09
N LYS A 155 3.07 -5.83 5.77
CA LYS A 155 4.21 -6.36 5.01
C LYS A 155 5.20 -5.25 4.70
N LEU A 156 6.07 -4.91 5.66
CA LEU A 156 7.02 -3.80 5.56
C LEU A 156 8.15 -3.98 4.54
N ILE A 157 8.26 -5.13 3.90
CA ILE A 157 9.42 -5.45 3.02
C ILE A 157 9.22 -4.89 1.61
N GLU A 158 7.97 -4.62 1.21
CA GLU A 158 7.59 -4.23 -0.14
C GLU A 158 6.45 -3.20 -0.11
N ALA A 159 6.73 -1.98 -0.53
CA ALA A 159 5.72 -0.95 -0.74
C ALA A 159 5.13 -1.12 -2.15
N LYS A 160 3.92 -1.70 -2.23
CA LYS A 160 3.21 -1.87 -3.50
C LYS A 160 2.31 -0.67 -3.78
N PHE A 161 2.59 0.02 -4.86
CA PHE A 161 1.85 1.15 -5.39
C PHE A 161 1.07 0.72 -6.63
N GLU A 162 -0.23 0.94 -6.61
CA GLU A 162 -1.12 0.74 -7.75
C GLU A 162 -2.20 1.83 -7.71
N ALA A 163 -2.61 2.29 -8.89
CA ALA A 163 -3.75 3.18 -9.05
C ALA A 163 -4.63 2.68 -10.20
N PHE A 164 -5.89 3.09 -10.19
CA PHE A 164 -6.79 2.81 -11.30
C PHE A 164 -6.47 3.77 -12.46
N ASP A 165 -5.81 3.25 -13.49
CA ASP A 165 -5.51 3.98 -14.70
C ASP A 165 -6.75 4.01 -15.61
N LEU A 166 -7.56 5.06 -15.42
CA LEU A 166 -8.80 5.28 -16.17
C LEU A 166 -8.55 5.34 -17.69
N PRO A 167 -7.56 6.09 -18.22
CA PRO A 167 -7.21 6.06 -19.64
C PRO A 167 -6.97 4.64 -20.19
N SER A 168 -6.15 3.84 -19.52
CA SER A 168 -5.86 2.46 -19.95
C SER A 168 -7.06 1.53 -19.83
N TYR A 169 -7.92 1.73 -18.84
CA TYR A 169 -9.19 1.02 -18.73
C TYR A 169 -10.15 1.39 -19.87
N LEU A 170 -10.31 2.69 -20.16
CA LEU A 170 -11.17 3.18 -21.25
C LEU A 170 -10.74 2.64 -22.60
N LYS A 171 -9.42 2.52 -22.84
CA LYS A 171 -8.89 1.85 -24.03
C LYS A 171 -9.38 0.40 -24.13
N SER A 172 -9.32 -0.34 -23.02
CA SER A 172 -9.74 -1.74 -22.97
C SER A 172 -11.23 -1.89 -23.19
N PHE A 173 -12.03 -1.04 -22.55
CA PHE A 173 -13.47 -0.95 -22.74
C PHE A 173 -13.83 -0.64 -24.21
N THR A 174 -13.21 0.38 -24.79
CA THR A 174 -13.51 0.84 -26.16
C THR A 174 -13.17 -0.22 -27.20
N ILE A 175 -12.09 -0.99 -27.02
CA ILE A 175 -11.76 -2.11 -27.91
C ILE A 175 -12.87 -3.17 -27.90
N VAL A 176 -13.31 -3.58 -26.71
CA VAL A 176 -14.37 -4.61 -26.59
C VAL A 176 -15.69 -4.10 -27.16
N LEU A 177 -16.04 -2.85 -26.83
CA LEU A 177 -17.27 -2.23 -27.34
C LEU A 177 -17.25 -2.12 -28.86
N SER A 178 -16.15 -1.64 -29.44
CA SER A 178 -16.02 -1.47 -30.89
C SER A 178 -16.09 -2.82 -31.62
N LEU A 179 -15.40 -3.85 -31.12
CA LEU A 179 -15.48 -5.20 -31.67
C LEU A 179 -16.89 -5.77 -31.58
N GLY A 180 -17.58 -5.56 -30.46
CA GLY A 180 -18.97 -6.00 -30.30
C GLY A 180 -19.93 -5.28 -31.23
N VAL A 181 -19.77 -3.97 -31.43
CA VAL A 181 -20.58 -3.19 -32.38
C VAL A 181 -20.34 -3.67 -33.81
N LEU A 182 -19.07 -3.88 -34.19
CA LEU A 182 -18.72 -4.43 -35.51
C LEU A 182 -19.33 -5.83 -35.70
N PHE A 183 -19.32 -6.67 -34.67
CA PHE A 183 -19.95 -7.99 -34.72
C PHE A 183 -21.47 -7.90 -34.89
N LEU A 184 -22.15 -7.00 -34.16
CA LEU A 184 -23.60 -6.77 -34.34
C LEU A 184 -23.93 -6.22 -35.73
N ALA A 185 -23.11 -5.31 -36.26
CA ALA A 185 -23.25 -4.79 -37.62
C ALA A 185 -23.08 -5.90 -38.66
N PHE A 186 -22.11 -6.79 -38.47
CA PHE A 186 -21.92 -7.97 -39.31
C PHE A 186 -23.13 -8.91 -39.29
N LEU A 187 -23.72 -9.18 -38.11
CA LEU A 187 -24.95 -9.98 -38.01
C LEU A 187 -26.14 -9.32 -38.72
N ALA A 188 -26.27 -7.99 -38.62
CA ALA A 188 -27.31 -7.26 -39.33
C ALA A 188 -27.15 -7.36 -40.85
N LEU A 189 -25.91 -7.32 -41.37
CA LEU A 189 -25.62 -7.53 -42.79
C LEU A 189 -25.95 -8.95 -43.27
N LEU A 190 -25.90 -9.94 -42.37
CA LEU A 190 -26.34 -11.32 -42.64
C LEU A 190 -27.87 -11.51 -42.59
N GLY A 191 -28.63 -10.42 -42.43
CA GLY A 191 -30.10 -10.44 -42.40
C GLY A 191 -30.72 -10.49 -41.01
N LEU A 192 -29.91 -10.55 -39.94
CA LEU A 192 -30.39 -10.52 -38.55
C LEU A 192 -30.51 -9.07 -38.05
N VAL A 193 -31.31 -8.25 -38.72
CA VAL A 193 -31.47 -6.82 -38.39
C VAL A 193 -31.99 -6.60 -36.96
N GLN A 194 -32.72 -7.55 -36.40
CA GLN A 194 -33.18 -7.56 -35.00
C GLN A 194 -32.03 -7.65 -33.98
N ALA A 195 -30.80 -7.94 -34.40
CA ALA A 195 -29.64 -7.96 -33.52
C ALA A 195 -29.25 -6.56 -33.00
N ILE A 196 -29.63 -5.48 -33.70
CA ILE A 196 -29.35 -4.09 -33.30
C ILE A 196 -30.61 -3.51 -32.64
N GLN A 197 -30.81 -3.83 -31.37
CA GLN A 197 -31.89 -3.30 -30.55
C GLN A 197 -31.30 -2.53 -29.35
N PRO A 198 -32.04 -1.57 -28.77
CA PRO A 198 -31.58 -0.85 -27.59
C PRO A 198 -31.14 -1.78 -26.44
N LEU A 199 -31.85 -2.90 -26.25
CA LEU A 199 -31.51 -3.90 -25.23
C LEU A 199 -30.18 -4.62 -25.53
N THR A 200 -29.92 -5.01 -26.78
CA THR A 200 -28.67 -5.70 -27.15
C THR A 200 -27.47 -4.76 -27.05
N LEU A 201 -27.64 -3.48 -27.38
CA LEU A 201 -26.62 -2.45 -27.17
C LEU A 201 -26.32 -2.21 -25.69
N LEU A 202 -27.35 -2.16 -24.84
CA LEU A 202 -27.19 -2.03 -23.38
C LEU A 202 -26.42 -3.23 -22.80
N LEU A 203 -26.81 -4.45 -23.19
CA LEU A 203 -26.10 -5.67 -22.81
C LEU A 203 -24.65 -5.66 -23.29
N LEU A 204 -24.39 -5.17 -24.50
CA LEU A 204 -23.03 -5.04 -25.03
C LEU A 204 -22.19 -4.03 -24.22
N VAL A 205 -22.76 -2.90 -23.82
CA VAL A 205 -22.08 -1.94 -22.94
C VAL A 205 -21.74 -2.59 -21.59
N ALA A 206 -22.70 -3.26 -20.96
CA ALA A 206 -22.47 -3.95 -19.69
C ALA A 206 -21.39 -5.04 -19.83
N PHE A 207 -21.44 -5.83 -20.90
CA PHE A 207 -20.42 -6.83 -21.21
C PHE A 207 -19.04 -6.19 -21.43
N SER A 208 -18.98 -5.07 -22.12
CA SER A 208 -17.75 -4.32 -22.39
C SER A 208 -17.12 -3.76 -21.12
N ILE A 209 -17.93 -3.35 -20.13
CA ILE A 209 -17.45 -2.94 -18.80
C ILE A 209 -16.72 -4.10 -18.11
N ILE A 210 -17.35 -5.29 -18.09
CA ILE A 210 -16.84 -6.49 -17.40
C ILE A 210 -15.59 -7.04 -18.11
N VAL A 211 -15.69 -7.31 -19.40
CA VAL A 211 -14.59 -7.87 -20.19
C VAL A 211 -13.46 -6.85 -20.34
N GLY A 212 -13.78 -5.57 -20.54
CA GLY A 212 -12.81 -4.48 -20.56
C GLY A 212 -12.00 -4.42 -19.27
N HIS A 213 -12.62 -4.64 -18.11
CA HIS A 213 -11.89 -4.70 -16.83
C HIS A 213 -10.92 -5.89 -16.75
N LYS A 214 -11.34 -7.07 -17.23
CA LYS A 214 -10.44 -8.24 -17.29
C LYS A 214 -9.25 -8.00 -18.21
N ILE A 215 -9.47 -7.44 -19.40
CA ILE A 215 -8.39 -7.12 -20.35
C ILE A 215 -7.48 -6.05 -19.76
N TYR A 216 -8.04 -5.02 -19.12
CA TYR A 216 -7.28 -4.00 -18.43
C TYR A 216 -6.33 -4.60 -17.39
N LYS A 217 -6.83 -5.44 -16.48
CA LYS A 217 -5.99 -6.13 -15.49
C LYS A 217 -4.91 -7.00 -16.13
N ALA A 218 -5.22 -7.70 -17.21
CA ALA A 218 -4.28 -8.61 -17.86
C ALA A 218 -3.17 -7.89 -18.64
N ARG A 219 -3.45 -6.72 -19.25
CA ARG A 219 -2.55 -6.12 -20.24
C ARG A 219 -2.00 -4.74 -19.88
N TYR A 220 -2.71 -3.95 -19.10
CA TYR A 220 -2.39 -2.53 -18.91
C TYR A 220 -2.24 -2.12 -17.45
N HIS A 221 -2.82 -2.89 -16.52
CA HIS A 221 -2.73 -2.55 -15.10
C HIS A 221 -1.27 -2.52 -14.65
N THR A 222 -0.86 -1.36 -14.14
CA THR A 222 0.51 -1.09 -13.74
C THR A 222 0.61 -1.11 -12.22
N THR A 223 1.56 -1.88 -11.70
CA THR A 223 1.92 -1.87 -10.28
C THR A 223 3.42 -1.65 -10.13
N LEU A 224 3.79 -0.88 -9.12
CA LEU A 224 5.17 -0.62 -8.75
C LEU A 224 5.38 -1.12 -7.34
N THR A 225 6.27 -2.07 -7.15
CA THR A 225 6.66 -2.55 -5.83
C THR A 225 8.06 -2.06 -5.53
N LEU A 226 8.22 -1.30 -4.45
CA LEU A 226 9.51 -0.79 -4.00
C LEU A 226 9.96 -1.53 -2.75
N SER A 227 11.20 -2.00 -2.73
CA SER A 227 11.87 -2.53 -1.54
C SER A 227 13.13 -1.70 -1.26
N SER A 228 13.80 -1.94 -0.13
CA SER A 228 15.03 -1.23 0.21
C SER A 228 16.19 -1.53 -0.73
N SER A 229 16.17 -2.68 -1.42
CA SER A 229 17.27 -3.17 -2.29
C SER A 229 16.90 -3.27 -3.76
N GLU A 230 15.63 -3.46 -4.07
CA GLU A 230 15.13 -3.71 -5.42
C GLU A 230 13.79 -3.01 -5.65
N PHE A 231 13.42 -2.89 -6.92
CA PHE A 231 12.09 -2.52 -7.35
C PHE A 231 11.56 -3.52 -8.37
N LYS A 232 10.23 -3.65 -8.43
CA LYS A 232 9.51 -4.47 -9.39
C LYS A 232 8.45 -3.62 -10.07
N ILE A 233 8.47 -3.59 -11.39
CA ILE A 233 7.43 -2.97 -12.21
C ILE A 233 6.67 -4.11 -12.87
N GLN A 234 5.36 -4.12 -12.69
CA GLN A 234 4.48 -5.04 -13.39
C GLN A 234 3.51 -4.23 -14.25
N GLU A 235 3.53 -4.45 -15.56
CA GLU A 235 2.55 -3.91 -16.51
C GLU A 235 1.80 -5.09 -17.14
N GLY A 236 0.58 -5.34 -16.65
CA GLY A 236 -0.18 -6.53 -16.98
C GLY A 236 0.56 -7.81 -16.56
N GLN A 237 0.97 -8.61 -17.56
CA GLN A 237 1.76 -9.83 -17.36
C GLN A 237 3.29 -9.62 -17.48
N LYS A 238 3.75 -8.43 -17.87
CA LYS A 238 5.18 -8.16 -18.02
C LYS A 238 5.76 -7.73 -16.68
N PHE A 239 6.86 -8.36 -16.29
CA PHE A 239 7.58 -8.04 -15.06
C PHE A 239 8.97 -7.51 -15.40
N THR A 240 9.34 -6.40 -14.77
CA THR A 240 10.70 -5.84 -14.82
C THR A 240 11.19 -5.72 -13.38
N VAL A 241 12.33 -6.32 -13.07
CA VAL A 241 12.95 -6.23 -11.74
C VAL A 241 14.31 -5.56 -11.89
N GLY A 242 14.61 -4.62 -10.99
CA GLY A 242 15.90 -3.92 -10.97
C GLY A 242 16.39 -3.69 -9.55
N LYS A 243 17.71 -3.69 -9.35
CA LYS A 243 18.33 -3.37 -8.07
C LYS A 243 18.72 -1.89 -8.04
N TRP A 244 18.53 -1.21 -6.92
CA TRP A 244 18.89 0.21 -6.81
C TRP A 244 20.38 0.47 -7.03
N SER A 245 21.24 -0.48 -6.63
CA SER A 245 22.70 -0.43 -6.79
C SER A 245 23.16 -0.33 -8.24
N ASP A 246 22.34 -0.76 -9.19
CA ASP A 246 22.72 -0.83 -10.60
C ASP A 246 22.58 0.52 -11.29
N TYR A 247 22.01 1.53 -10.61
CA TYR A 247 21.70 2.84 -11.16
C TYR A 247 22.53 3.91 -10.46
N SER A 248 22.96 4.91 -11.24
CA SER A 248 23.84 5.98 -10.79
C SER A 248 23.11 7.31 -10.59
N ASN A 249 21.97 7.51 -11.27
CA ASN A 249 21.23 8.76 -11.24
C ASN A 249 19.72 8.56 -11.49
N VAL A 250 18.93 9.54 -11.03
CA VAL A 250 17.47 9.59 -11.15
C VAL A 250 17.05 10.96 -11.65
N THR A 251 16.20 11.03 -12.67
CA THR A 251 15.60 12.27 -13.16
C THR A 251 14.09 12.14 -13.33
N ILE A 252 13.36 13.24 -13.14
CA ILE A 252 11.96 13.31 -13.59
C ILE A 252 11.95 13.38 -15.11
N TYR A 253 11.26 12.43 -15.74
CA TYR A 253 11.10 12.35 -17.18
C TYR A 253 9.62 12.43 -17.54
N ILE A 254 9.28 13.27 -18.51
CA ILE A 254 7.93 13.38 -19.04
C ILE A 254 7.90 12.64 -20.38
N THR A 255 7.04 11.63 -20.49
CA THR A 255 6.90 10.87 -21.74
C THR A 255 6.23 11.72 -22.81
N PRO A 256 6.34 11.36 -24.11
CA PRO A 256 5.59 12.05 -25.18
C PRO A 256 4.08 12.06 -24.96
N LYS A 257 3.55 11.10 -24.19
CA LYS A 257 2.14 11.01 -23.79
C LYS A 257 1.81 11.86 -22.55
N HIS A 258 2.72 12.73 -22.13
CA HIS A 258 2.61 13.59 -20.95
C HIS A 258 2.46 12.82 -19.63
N GLU A 259 2.98 11.58 -19.56
CA GLU A 259 3.04 10.81 -18.33
C GLU A 259 4.31 11.17 -17.56
N THR A 260 4.22 11.30 -16.24
CA THR A 260 5.39 11.59 -15.41
C THR A 260 6.00 10.29 -14.92
N CYS A 261 7.25 10.05 -15.30
CA CYS A 261 8.06 8.91 -14.87
C CYS A 261 9.31 9.38 -14.13
N LEU A 262 9.89 8.48 -13.33
CA LEU A 262 11.25 8.65 -12.84
C LEU A 262 12.18 7.77 -13.66
N ARG A 263 13.08 8.40 -14.40
CA ARG A 263 14.07 7.72 -15.23
C ARG A 263 15.31 7.43 -14.41
N LEU A 264 15.62 6.15 -14.26
CA LEU A 264 16.84 5.63 -13.68
C LEU A 264 17.89 5.44 -14.77
N TYR A 265 19.12 5.89 -14.52
CA TYR A 265 20.25 5.71 -15.43
C TYR A 265 21.23 4.69 -14.87
N SER A 266 21.61 3.72 -15.69
CA SER A 266 22.71 2.80 -15.44
C SER A 266 23.68 2.79 -16.61
N ASP A 267 24.86 2.21 -16.43
CA ASP A 267 25.84 2.05 -17.51
C ASP A 267 25.32 1.13 -18.63
N LYS A 268 24.33 0.29 -18.31
CA LYS A 268 23.72 -0.68 -19.23
C LYS A 268 22.45 -0.16 -19.93
N GLY A 269 21.93 1.00 -19.52
CA GLY A 269 20.72 1.56 -20.12
C GLY A 269 19.89 2.45 -19.20
N LYS A 270 18.60 2.56 -19.51
CA LYS A 270 17.65 3.44 -18.83
C LYS A 270 16.38 2.66 -18.50
N VAL A 271 15.81 2.92 -17.32
CA VAL A 271 14.53 2.33 -16.89
C VAL A 271 13.61 3.44 -16.39
N ASP A 272 12.36 3.45 -16.86
CA ASP A 272 11.37 4.45 -16.51
C ASP A 272 10.37 3.89 -15.49
N LEU A 273 10.36 4.45 -14.28
CA LEU A 273 9.39 4.11 -13.23
C LEU A 273 8.08 4.89 -13.44
N PRO A 274 6.93 4.22 -13.57
CA PRO A 274 5.68 4.87 -14.00
C PRO A 274 4.92 5.54 -12.84
N ILE A 275 5.50 6.59 -12.26
CA ILE A 275 5.02 7.29 -11.05
C ILE A 275 3.57 7.80 -11.19
N SER A 276 3.23 8.45 -12.29
CA SER A 276 1.86 8.98 -12.48
C SER A 276 0.81 7.88 -12.63
N ARG A 277 1.17 6.71 -13.19
CA ARG A 277 0.24 5.59 -13.38
C ARG A 277 -0.03 4.78 -12.11
N VAL A 278 0.90 4.81 -11.16
CA VAL A 278 0.71 4.19 -9.84
C VAL A 278 0.18 5.20 -8.79
N GLY A 279 -0.07 6.43 -9.22
CA GLY A 279 -0.66 7.49 -8.40
C GLY A 279 0.27 8.03 -7.33
N LEU A 280 1.58 7.97 -7.54
CA LEU A 280 2.57 8.49 -6.60
C LEU A 280 2.76 10.01 -6.78
N SER A 281 2.98 10.73 -5.68
CA SER A 281 3.40 12.13 -5.73
C SER A 281 4.78 12.26 -6.36
N ARG A 282 4.92 13.17 -7.33
CA ARG A 282 6.17 13.35 -8.10
C ARG A 282 7.36 13.72 -7.21
N ARG A 283 7.12 14.61 -6.25
CA ARG A 283 8.15 15.13 -5.35
C ARG A 283 8.60 14.07 -4.36
N GLU A 284 7.65 13.45 -3.66
CA GLU A 284 7.93 12.42 -2.65
C GLU A 284 8.59 11.21 -3.30
N ALA A 285 8.08 10.74 -4.44
CA ALA A 285 8.69 9.64 -5.17
C ALA A 285 10.13 9.96 -5.59
N TYR A 286 10.41 11.19 -6.03
CA TYR A 286 11.78 11.59 -6.39
C TYR A 286 12.71 11.61 -5.17
N GLU A 287 12.29 12.22 -4.06
CA GLU A 287 13.07 12.30 -2.83
C GLU A 287 13.40 10.90 -2.30
N ILE A 288 12.38 10.03 -2.22
CA ILE A 288 12.51 8.64 -1.80
C ILE A 288 13.45 7.85 -2.72
N ILE A 289 13.16 7.82 -4.03
CA ILE A 289 13.92 6.97 -4.97
C ILE A 289 15.34 7.50 -5.18
N SER A 290 15.53 8.82 -5.20
CA SER A 290 16.87 9.41 -5.24
C SER A 290 17.68 9.05 -3.99
N SER A 291 17.05 8.94 -2.81
CA SER A 291 17.75 8.52 -1.59
C SER A 291 18.17 7.05 -1.63
N LEU A 292 17.34 6.17 -2.21
CA LEU A 292 17.64 4.75 -2.36
C LEU A 292 18.78 4.50 -3.36
N VAL A 293 18.85 5.29 -4.42
CA VAL A 293 19.93 5.22 -5.43
C VAL A 293 21.24 5.81 -4.89
N LYS A 294 21.20 6.92 -4.14
CA LYS A 294 22.40 7.59 -3.61
C LYS A 294 22.94 6.96 -2.33
N GLY A 295 22.08 6.44 -1.46
CA GLY A 295 22.42 5.93 -0.13
C GLY A 295 23.14 4.58 -0.09
N ARG A 296 23.48 4.01 -1.26
CA ARG A 296 24.21 2.73 -1.40
C ARG A 296 25.56 2.86 -2.11
N LYS A 297 26.02 4.09 -2.36
CA LYS A 297 27.42 4.37 -2.73
C LYS A 297 28.28 4.49 -1.48
#